data_AF-A0A7S2CXL4-F1
#
_entry.id   AF-A0A7S2CXL4-F1
#
_cell.length_a   1.000
_cell.length_b   1.000
_cell.length_c   1.000
_cell.angle_alpha   90.00
_cell.angle_beta   90.00
_cell.angle_gamma   90.00
#
_symmetry.space_group_name_H-M   'P 1'
#
loop_
_entity.id
_entity.type
_entity.pdbx_description
1 polymer ?
#
loop_
_entity_poly.entity_id
_entity_poly.type
_entity_poly.pdbx_seq_one_letter_code
_entity_poly.pdbx_strand_id
1 'polypeptide(L)'
;RLRTPLERAWRAAEYLIPLTAQHHEAQPAVSLCRQIVQESTQAKLLSADFAPGFPPSDGPACHPALCCYGLDAAEVHAAADRLIGAVAAAEPMWSNELLQPHEAV
;
A
#
# COMPACT_ATOMS: atom_id res chain seq x y z
N ARG A 1 26.75 -8.64 7.26
CA ARG A 1 26.58 -7.26 6.72
C ARG A 1 26.44 -7.37 5.22
N LEU A 2 25.44 -6.71 4.62
CA LEU A 2 25.30 -6.61 3.16
C LEU A 2 26.54 -5.91 2.59
N ARG A 3 27.03 -6.40 1.44
CA ARG A 3 28.25 -5.88 0.79
C ARG A 3 27.98 -4.70 -0.15
N THR A 4 26.71 -4.48 -0.49
CA THR A 4 26.19 -3.41 -1.35
C THR A 4 24.84 -2.91 -0.80
N PRO A 5 24.42 -1.67 -1.13
CA PRO A 5 23.06 -1.20 -0.85
C PRO A 5 22.01 -2.13 -1.47
N LEU A 6 20.83 -2.20 -0.84
CA LEU A 6 19.69 -2.89 -1.43
C LEU A 6 19.09 -2.06 -2.54
N GLU A 7 18.53 -2.74 -3.53
CA GLU A 7 17.67 -2.12 -4.52
C GLU A 7 16.36 -1.72 -3.87
N ARG A 8 15.85 -0.55 -4.24
CA ARG A 8 14.64 0.05 -3.69
C ARG A 8 13.76 0.59 -4.80
N ALA A 9 12.49 0.19 -4.79
CA ALA A 9 11.45 0.82 -5.60
C ALA A 9 10.36 1.43 -4.70
N TRP A 10 10.04 2.70 -4.94
CA TRP A 10 8.93 3.40 -4.32
C TRP A 10 7.88 3.75 -5.38
N ARG A 11 6.60 3.62 -5.04
CA ARG A 11 5.47 3.99 -5.88
C ARG A 11 4.37 4.62 -5.04
N ALA A 12 3.59 5.50 -5.64
CA ALA A 12 2.37 6.05 -5.05
C ALA A 12 1.23 5.99 -6.07
N ALA A 13 0.00 5.88 -5.55
CA ALA A 13 -1.21 5.93 -6.34
C ALA A 13 -1.81 7.34 -6.26
N GLU A 14 -2.48 7.81 -7.32
CA GLU A 14 -2.95 9.20 -7.43
C GLU A 14 -4.37 9.40 -6.86
N TYR A 15 -4.63 8.88 -5.66
CA TYR A 15 -5.91 9.08 -4.97
C TYR A 15 -5.71 9.17 -3.45
N LEU A 16 -6.76 9.56 -2.70
CA LEU A 16 -6.73 9.62 -1.24
C LEU A 16 -7.64 8.55 -0.65
N ILE A 17 -7.16 7.86 0.38
CA ILE A 17 -7.98 6.92 1.16
C ILE A 17 -8.55 7.66 2.38
N PRO A 18 -9.87 7.75 2.55
CA PRO A 18 -10.49 8.36 3.73
C PRO A 18 -9.90 7.79 5.03
N LEU A 19 -9.50 8.64 5.97
CA LEU A 19 -8.78 8.20 7.18
C LEU A 19 -9.56 7.16 7.99
N THR A 20 -10.86 7.36 8.10
CA THR A 20 -11.85 6.45 8.73
C THR A 20 -11.98 5.10 8.02
N ALA A 21 -11.59 5.01 6.74
CA ALA A 21 -11.64 3.79 5.94
C ALA A 21 -10.32 2.98 5.98
N GLN A 22 -9.26 3.47 6.61
CA GLN A 22 -7.92 2.84 6.61
C GLN A 22 -7.78 1.64 7.58
N HIS A 23 -8.88 1.04 8.03
CA HIS A 23 -8.84 -0.10 8.94
C HIS A 23 -8.25 -1.34 8.25
N HIS A 24 -7.09 -1.82 8.73
CA HIS A 24 -6.33 -2.88 8.06
C HIS A 24 -7.04 -4.24 7.96
N GLU A 25 -8.01 -4.53 8.83
CA GLU A 25 -8.78 -5.77 8.76
C GLU A 25 -10.05 -5.67 7.90
N ALA A 26 -10.41 -4.46 7.44
CA ALA A 26 -11.54 -4.23 6.54
C ALA A 26 -11.11 -4.33 5.06
N GLN A 27 -12.08 -4.53 4.17
CA GLN A 27 -11.85 -4.42 2.74
C GLN A 27 -11.75 -2.94 2.33
N PRO A 28 -10.88 -2.60 1.36
CA PRO A 28 -9.95 -3.46 0.63
C PRO A 28 -8.59 -3.69 1.33
N ALA A 29 -8.32 -3.01 2.46
CA ALA A 29 -7.02 -2.99 3.13
C ALA A 29 -6.46 -4.39 3.43
N VAL A 30 -7.27 -5.29 3.98
CA VAL A 30 -6.84 -6.65 4.34
C VAL A 30 -6.38 -7.45 3.11
N SER A 31 -7.06 -7.26 1.97
CA SER A 31 -6.71 -7.95 0.73
C SER A 31 -5.41 -7.43 0.14
N LEU A 32 -5.20 -6.11 0.18
CA LEU A 32 -3.95 -5.48 -0.22
C LEU A 32 -2.78 -5.95 0.65
N CYS A 33 -2.94 -5.95 1.98
CA CYS A 33 -1.93 -6.46 2.91
C CYS A 33 -1.56 -7.92 2.61
N ARG A 34 -2.55 -8.80 2.37
CA ARG A 34 -2.30 -10.20 1.99
C ARG A 34 -1.55 -10.31 0.67
N GLN A 35 -1.92 -9.51 -0.33
CA GLN A 35 -1.26 -9.50 -1.63
C GLN A 35 0.20 -9.06 -1.51
N ILE A 36 0.50 -8.06 -0.68
CA ILE A 36 1.89 -7.61 -0.42
C ILE A 36 2.72 -8.72 0.24
N VAL A 37 2.16 -9.43 1.21
CA VAL A 37 2.83 -10.58 1.84
C VAL A 37 3.08 -11.71 0.83
N GLN A 38 2.10 -12.01 -0.01
CA GLN A 38 2.25 -13.02 -1.05
C GLN A 38 3.31 -12.63 -2.09
N GLU A 39 3.25 -11.41 -2.60
CA GLU A 39 4.16 -10.90 -3.63
C GLU A 39 5.60 -10.83 -3.10
N SER A 40 5.79 -10.36 -1.86
CA SER A 40 7.12 -10.31 -1.24
C SER A 40 7.75 -11.71 -1.10
N THR A 41 6.93 -12.73 -0.83
CA THR A 41 7.38 -14.13 -0.79
C THR A 41 7.72 -14.66 -2.19
N GLN A 42 6.89 -14.37 -3.21
CA GLN A 42 7.07 -14.90 -4.57
C GLN A 42 8.22 -14.24 -5.33
N ALA A 43 8.30 -12.91 -5.31
CA ALA A 43 9.35 -12.13 -5.96
C ALA A 43 10.69 -12.13 -5.18
N LYS A 44 10.76 -12.89 -4.06
CA LYS A 44 11.93 -12.95 -3.17
C LYS A 44 12.40 -11.57 -2.72
N LEU A 45 11.45 -10.66 -2.48
CA LEU A 45 11.75 -9.37 -1.89
C LEU A 45 12.24 -9.59 -0.45
N LEU A 46 13.13 -8.73 0.01
CA LEU A 46 13.55 -8.71 1.41
C LEU A 46 12.52 -8.01 2.29
N SER A 47 11.83 -7.01 1.75
CA SER A 47 10.73 -6.31 2.41
C SER A 47 9.84 -5.65 1.35
N ALA A 48 8.55 -5.58 1.64
CA ALA A 48 7.60 -4.75 0.94
C ALA A 48 6.59 -4.19 1.94
N ASP A 49 6.37 -2.89 1.90
CA ASP A 49 5.54 -2.18 2.87
C ASP A 49 4.56 -1.26 2.14
N PHE A 50 3.35 -1.15 2.69
CA PHE A 50 2.29 -0.28 2.19
C PHE A 50 1.88 0.71 3.27
N ALA A 51 1.78 1.97 2.87
CA ALA A 51 1.26 3.06 3.67
C ALA A 51 0.00 3.61 2.98
N PRO A 52 -1.18 3.59 3.61
CA PRO A 52 -2.40 4.17 3.04
C PRO A 52 -2.38 5.71 2.94
N GLY A 53 -1.33 6.35 3.48
CA GLY A 53 -1.16 7.80 3.46
C GLY A 53 -1.86 8.49 4.62
N PHE A 54 -1.85 9.82 4.60
CA PHE A 54 -2.50 10.66 5.62
C PHE A 54 -3.20 11.85 4.93
N PRO A 55 -4.48 11.69 4.55
CA PRO A 55 -5.23 12.72 3.80
C PRO A 55 -5.28 14.11 4.45
N PRO A 56 -5.28 14.25 5.80
CA PRO A 56 -5.27 15.58 6.41
C PRO A 56 -3.93 16.33 6.26
N SER A 57 -2.87 15.70 5.75
CA SER A 57 -1.59 16.37 5.48
C SER A 57 -1.70 17.27 4.26
N ASP A 58 -1.28 18.53 4.40
CA ASP A 58 -1.07 19.45 3.29
C ASP A 58 0.34 19.26 2.71
N GLY A 59 0.59 18.09 2.13
CA GLY A 59 1.89 17.74 1.59
C GLY A 59 1.80 16.72 0.45
N PRO A 60 2.81 16.66 -0.43
CA PRO A 60 2.77 15.83 -1.63
C PRO A 60 2.72 14.31 -1.36
N ALA A 61 3.08 13.89 -0.14
CA ALA A 61 3.11 12.50 0.29
C ALA A 61 1.87 12.08 1.12
N CYS A 62 0.69 12.67 0.84
CA CYS A 62 -0.56 12.28 1.50
C CYS A 62 -1.23 11.03 0.90
N HIS A 63 -0.76 10.60 -0.27
CA HIS A 63 -1.31 9.49 -1.06
C HIS A 63 -0.88 8.10 -0.56
N PRO A 64 -1.63 7.03 -0.91
CA PRO A 64 -1.22 5.65 -0.71
C PRO A 64 0.08 5.37 -1.45
N ALA A 65 1.03 4.76 -0.76
CA ALA A 65 2.34 4.48 -1.29
C ALA A 65 2.84 3.10 -0.85
N LEU A 66 3.80 2.58 -1.60
CA LEU A 66 4.51 1.36 -1.26
C LEU A 66 6.00 1.53 -1.46
N CYS A 67 6.76 0.72 -0.73
CA CYS A 67 8.19 0.57 -0.90
C CYS A 67 8.56 -0.91 -0.94
N CYS A 68 9.42 -1.29 -1.87
CA CYS A 68 9.95 -2.64 -2.01
C CYS A 68 11.47 -2.60 -1.93
N TYR A 69 12.06 -3.57 -1.24
CA TYR A 69 13.49 -3.76 -1.10
C TYR A 69 13.92 -5.17 -1.50
N GLY A 70 15.03 -5.28 -2.20
CA GLY A 70 15.56 -6.58 -2.64
C GLY A 70 17.00 -6.51 -3.15
N LEU A 71 17.47 -7.62 -3.69
CA LEU A 71 18.83 -7.76 -4.24
C LEU A 71 18.87 -7.61 -5.76
N ASP A 72 17.75 -7.86 -6.44
CA ASP A 72 17.62 -7.79 -7.90
C ASP A 72 16.74 -6.60 -8.29
N ALA A 73 17.30 -5.69 -9.08
CA ALA A 73 16.61 -4.46 -9.46
C ALA A 73 15.36 -4.75 -10.31
N ALA A 74 15.44 -5.68 -11.26
CA ALA A 74 14.33 -5.98 -12.15
C ALA A 74 13.14 -6.57 -11.39
N GLU A 75 13.40 -7.50 -10.47
CA GLU A 75 12.36 -8.09 -9.62
C GLU A 75 11.74 -7.06 -8.66
N VAL A 76 12.57 -6.21 -8.02
CA VAL A 76 12.09 -5.16 -7.10
C VAL A 76 11.17 -4.17 -7.81
N HIS A 77 11.57 -3.70 -9.00
CA HIS A 77 10.78 -2.76 -9.77
C HIS A 77 9.49 -3.41 -10.31
N ALA A 78 9.57 -4.62 -10.85
CA ALA A 78 8.41 -5.32 -11.37
C ALA A 78 7.37 -5.64 -10.28
N ALA A 79 7.82 -6.02 -9.08
CA ALA A 79 6.93 -6.25 -7.95
C ALA A 79 6.27 -4.94 -7.47
N ALA A 80 7.03 -3.85 -7.38
CA ALA A 80 6.49 -2.54 -7.03
C ALA A 80 5.42 -2.07 -8.03
N ASP A 81 5.64 -2.28 -9.33
CA ASP A 81 4.69 -1.91 -10.39
C ASP A 81 3.40 -2.76 -10.31
N ARG A 82 3.52 -4.07 -10.04
CA ARG A 82 2.35 -4.94 -9.82
C ARG A 82 1.53 -4.53 -8.60
N LEU A 83 2.21 -4.30 -7.47
CA LEU A 83 1.55 -3.94 -6.21
C LEU A 83 0.87 -2.57 -6.31
N ILE A 84 1.49 -1.58 -6.96
CA ILE A 84 0.85 -0.26 -7.08
C ILE A 84 -0.34 -0.30 -8.03
N GLY A 85 -0.28 -1.14 -9.07
CA GLY A 85 -1.43 -1.40 -9.93
C GLY A 85 -2.63 -1.98 -9.15
N ALA A 86 -2.38 -2.87 -8.19
CA ALA A 86 -3.43 -3.40 -7.32
C ALA A 86 -4.00 -2.33 -6.37
N VAL A 87 -3.15 -1.47 -5.81
CA VAL A 87 -3.59 -0.34 -4.98
C VAL A 87 -4.45 0.63 -5.80
N ALA A 88 -4.01 1.01 -7.00
CA ALA A 88 -4.78 1.88 -7.89
C ALA A 88 -6.14 1.27 -8.27
N ALA A 89 -6.18 -0.02 -8.59
CA ALA A 89 -7.44 -0.72 -8.89
C ALA A 89 -8.41 -0.79 -7.70
N ALA A 90 -7.92 -0.67 -6.46
CA ALA A 90 -8.74 -0.71 -5.25
C ALA A 90 -9.39 0.64 -4.91
N GLU A 91 -9.07 1.73 -5.62
CA GLU A 91 -9.65 3.07 -5.40
C GLU A 91 -11.19 3.06 -5.17
N PRO A 92 -12.02 2.48 -6.06
CA PRO A 92 -13.48 2.52 -5.89
C PRO A 92 -14.01 1.65 -4.74
N MET A 93 -13.16 0.83 -4.12
CA MET A 93 -13.55 -0.08 -3.03
C MET A 93 -13.46 0.57 -1.65
N TRP A 94 -12.77 1.70 -1.52
CA TRP A 94 -12.65 2.40 -0.25
C TRP A 94 -13.97 3.13 0.08
N SER A 95 -14.74 2.58 1.02
CA SER A 95 -15.96 3.21 1.51
C SER A 95 -15.68 4.13 2.71
N ASN A 96 -16.27 5.32 2.68
CA ASN A 96 -16.32 6.25 3.82
C ASN A 96 -17.73 6.35 4.42
N GLU A 97 -18.53 5.30 4.29
CA GLU A 97 -19.86 5.29 4.87
C GLU A 97 -19.75 5.30 6.39
N LEU A 98 -20.38 6.32 7.00
CA LEU A 98 -20.42 6.49 8.45
C LEU A 98 -21.83 6.19 8.94
N LEU A 99 -21.90 5.45 10.05
CA LEU A 99 -23.15 5.23 10.76
C LEU A 99 -23.74 6.56 11.26
N GLN A 100 -25.06 6.64 11.32
CA GLN A 100 -25.70 7.75 12.04
C GLN A 100 -25.41 7.63 13.54
N PRO A 101 -25.41 8.74 14.29
CA PRO A 101 -25.04 8.72 15.71
C PRO A 101 -25.84 7.73 16.56
N HIS A 102 -27.13 7.51 16.24
CA HIS A 102 -27.99 6.58 16.96
C HIS A 102 -27.74 5.10 16.62
N GLU A 103 -27.05 4.81 15.52
CA GLU A 103 -26.68 3.46 15.08
C GLU A 103 -25.30 3.05 15.61
N ALA A 104 -24.55 4.00 16.18
CA ALA A 104 -23.15 3.84 16.57
C ALA A 104 -22.92 3.63 18.08
N VAL A 105 -23.98 3.44 18.88
CA VAL A 105 -23.93 3.33 20.36
C VAL A 105 -24.62 2.07 20.88
#